data_AF-A0A4S2G5T6-F1
#
_entry.id   AF-A0A4S2G5T6-F1
#
_cell.length_a   1.000
_cell.length_b   1.000
_cell.length_c   1.000
_cell.angle_alpha   90.00
_cell.angle_beta   90.00
_cell.angle_gamma   90.00
#
_symmetry.space_group_name_H-M   'P 1'
#
loop_
_entity.id
_entity.type
_entity.pdbx_description
1 polymer ?
#
loop_
_entity_poly.entity_id
_entity_poly.type
_entity_poly.pdbx_seq_one_letter_code
_entity_poly.pdbx_strand_id
1 'polypeptide(L)'
;MKHLILLQSSFFAHVREGRHDLMGISLSEFKETTTAMCYAPDVIWHDVHFSLSYVQEELQLLLQTVATEISKFIHHAISFLGRMIEHVRLMITHPPLPTKKDNSALRSLAIKGKLSKADIVQLGRAIHEAAYNNTGVSIYEVISGLAAFFGMEISEAYAHTCYADMKYRSKKSYSDFIDKLRDVFLAKIERDIEKSGK
;
A
#
# COMPACT_ATOMS: atom_id res chain seq x y z
N MET A 1 19.68 14.26 -4.37
CA MET A 1 18.53 14.69 -5.20
C MET A 1 18.38 13.72 -6.37
N LYS A 2 17.15 13.32 -6.71
CA LYS A 2 16.87 12.21 -7.64
C LYS A 2 17.37 12.45 -9.09
N HIS A 3 17.44 13.70 -9.56
CA HIS A 3 17.96 14.03 -10.90
C HIS A 3 19.43 13.66 -11.12
N LEU A 4 20.27 13.66 -10.07
CA LEU A 4 21.70 13.36 -10.21
C LEU A 4 21.94 11.95 -10.75
N ILE A 5 21.06 10.99 -10.41
CA ILE A 5 21.12 9.61 -10.89
C ILE A 5 21.06 9.56 -12.42
N LEU A 6 20.21 10.39 -13.03
CA LEU A 6 20.04 10.44 -14.48
C LEU A 6 21.12 11.28 -15.16
N LEU A 7 21.53 12.40 -14.56
CA LEU A 7 22.58 13.27 -15.12
C LEU A 7 23.97 12.63 -15.08
N GLN A 8 24.21 11.73 -14.13
CA GLN A 8 25.46 10.97 -13.99
C GLN A 8 25.41 9.61 -14.69
N SER A 9 24.35 9.34 -15.46
CA SER A 9 24.21 8.07 -16.20
C SER A 9 25.22 7.95 -17.34
N SER A 10 25.49 6.71 -17.76
CA SER A 10 26.27 6.37 -18.95
C SER A 10 25.78 7.12 -20.19
N PHE A 11 24.47 7.37 -20.29
CA PHE A 11 23.87 8.11 -21.39
C PHE A 11 24.40 9.55 -21.51
N PHE A 12 24.40 10.31 -20.43
CA PHE A 12 24.91 11.68 -20.43
C PHE A 12 26.41 11.75 -20.70
N ALA A 13 27.19 10.79 -20.18
CA ALA A 13 28.61 10.68 -20.48
C ALA A 13 28.84 10.44 -21.98
N HIS A 14 28.17 9.44 -22.56
CA HIS A 14 28.32 9.09 -23.99
C HIS A 14 27.85 10.21 -24.92
N VAL A 15 26.81 10.97 -24.54
CA VAL A 15 26.37 12.16 -25.28
C VAL A 15 27.47 13.21 -25.34
N ARG A 16 28.10 13.53 -24.20
CA ARG A 16 29.16 14.54 -24.10
C ARG A 16 30.44 14.10 -24.80
N GLU A 17 30.74 12.81 -24.78
CA GLU A 17 31.92 12.22 -25.45
C GLU A 17 31.70 11.95 -26.95
N GLY A 18 30.46 12.05 -27.45
CA GLY A 18 30.14 11.76 -28.85
C GLY A 18 30.21 10.28 -29.22
N ARG A 19 30.01 9.37 -28.25
CA ARG A 19 30.15 7.92 -28.41
C ARG A 19 28.94 7.26 -29.05
N HIS A 20 28.75 7.47 -30.36
CA HIS A 20 27.60 6.94 -31.11
C HIS A 20 27.45 5.42 -31.02
N ASP A 21 28.54 4.68 -30.94
CA ASP A 21 28.59 3.22 -30.80
C ASP A 21 27.87 2.70 -29.54
N LEU A 22 27.89 3.48 -28.46
CA LEU A 22 27.32 3.09 -27.16
C LEU A 22 25.93 3.70 -26.88
N MET A 23 25.45 4.60 -27.73
CA MET A 23 24.21 5.34 -27.50
C MET A 23 22.95 4.47 -27.41
N GLY A 24 22.90 3.37 -28.16
CA GLY A 24 21.73 2.47 -28.14
C GLY A 24 21.56 1.81 -26.77
N ILE A 25 22.65 1.29 -26.20
CA ILE A 25 22.66 0.60 -24.92
C ILE A 25 22.40 1.60 -23.79
N SER A 26 23.15 2.71 -23.75
CA SER A 26 23.00 3.70 -22.69
C SER A 26 21.63 4.38 -22.69
N LEU A 27 21.00 4.56 -23.85
CA LEU A 27 19.62 5.04 -23.92
C LEU A 27 18.62 4.05 -23.32
N SER A 28 18.84 2.73 -23.49
CA SER A 28 17.98 1.71 -22.87
C SER A 28 18.10 1.76 -21.34
N GLU A 29 19.34 1.74 -20.84
CA GLU A 29 19.64 1.83 -19.40
C GLU A 29 19.07 3.12 -18.78
N PHE A 30 19.17 4.23 -19.50
CA PHE A 30 18.59 5.51 -19.07
C PHE A 30 17.07 5.42 -18.91
N LYS A 31 16.38 4.78 -19.87
CA LYS A 31 14.92 4.59 -19.80
C LYS A 31 14.53 3.69 -18.64
N GLU A 32 15.24 2.58 -18.45
CA GLU A 32 15.01 1.65 -17.33
C GLU A 32 15.20 2.35 -15.98
N THR A 33 16.29 3.12 -15.83
CA THR A 33 16.57 3.90 -14.62
C THR A 33 15.46 4.93 -14.37
N THR A 34 15.04 5.65 -15.40
CA THR A 34 13.94 6.63 -15.30
C THR A 34 12.63 5.96 -14.89
N THR A 35 12.30 4.80 -15.46
CA THR A 35 11.12 4.02 -15.08
C THR A 35 11.21 3.55 -13.63
N ALA A 36 12.34 3.01 -13.19
CA ALA A 36 12.55 2.56 -11.82
C ALA A 36 12.32 3.68 -10.80
N MET A 37 12.72 4.91 -11.12
CA MET A 37 12.47 6.08 -10.26
C MET A 37 10.99 6.39 -10.08
N CYS A 38 10.16 6.15 -11.10
CA CYS A 38 8.71 6.36 -11.04
C CYS A 38 7.97 5.25 -10.28
N TYR A 39 8.51 4.02 -10.25
CA TYR A 39 7.86 2.87 -9.61
C TYR A 39 8.48 2.50 -8.24
N ALA A 40 9.31 3.37 -7.67
CA ALA A 40 9.85 3.15 -6.33
C ALA A 40 8.73 3.04 -5.27
N PRO A 41 8.81 2.11 -4.29
CA PRO A 41 7.76 1.89 -3.30
C PRO A 41 7.39 3.13 -2.47
N ASP A 42 8.34 4.03 -2.28
CA ASP A 42 8.27 5.26 -1.49
C ASP A 42 8.38 6.52 -2.36
N VAL A 43 7.87 6.44 -3.59
CA VAL A 43 7.99 7.53 -4.57
C VAL A 43 7.27 8.80 -4.10
N ILE A 44 8.05 9.88 -3.94
CA ILE A 44 7.53 11.25 -3.82
C ILE A 44 7.37 11.82 -5.24
N TRP A 45 6.13 11.87 -5.74
CA TRP A 45 5.85 12.22 -7.14
C TRP A 45 6.28 13.64 -7.52
N HIS A 46 6.15 14.62 -6.63
CA HIS A 46 6.64 15.98 -6.88
C HIS A 46 8.15 16.03 -7.10
N ASP A 47 8.94 15.31 -6.29
CA ASP A 47 10.40 15.25 -6.43
C ASP A 47 10.82 14.61 -7.76
N VAL A 48 10.10 13.57 -8.17
CA VAL A 48 10.31 12.93 -9.47
C VAL A 48 9.95 13.89 -10.60
N HIS A 49 8.83 14.61 -10.51
CA HIS A 49 8.41 15.60 -11.50
C HIS A 49 9.49 16.66 -11.74
N PHE A 50 10.00 17.29 -10.68
CA PHE A 50 11.07 18.28 -10.78
C PHE A 50 12.34 17.67 -11.34
N SER A 51 12.69 16.45 -10.91
CA SER A 51 13.90 15.77 -11.37
C SER A 51 13.86 15.47 -12.87
N LEU A 52 12.75 14.92 -13.38
CA LEU A 52 12.61 14.60 -14.80
C LEU A 52 12.55 15.86 -15.66
N SER A 53 11.86 16.91 -15.20
CA SER A 53 11.78 18.19 -15.91
C SER A 53 13.17 18.83 -16.05
N TYR A 54 13.95 18.83 -14.97
CA TYR A 54 15.33 19.35 -15.00
C TYR A 54 16.23 18.54 -15.95
N VAL A 55 16.16 17.21 -15.91
CA VAL A 55 16.93 16.36 -16.85
C VAL A 55 16.53 16.59 -18.30
N GLN A 56 15.24 16.83 -18.56
CA GLN A 56 14.76 17.14 -19.91
C GLN A 56 15.31 18.48 -20.42
N GLU A 57 15.38 19.50 -19.57
CA GLU A 57 16.00 20.81 -19.89
C GLU A 57 17.49 20.67 -20.21
N GLU A 58 18.23 19.92 -19.39
CA GLU A 58 19.67 19.64 -19.63
C GLU A 58 19.90 18.91 -20.96
N LEU A 59 19.02 17.96 -21.34
CA LEU A 59 19.09 17.31 -22.65
C LEU A 59 18.78 18.27 -23.80
N GLN A 60 17.86 19.22 -23.62
CA GLN A 60 17.56 20.25 -24.63
C GLN A 60 18.75 21.18 -24.85
N LEU A 61 19.48 21.52 -23.79
CA LEU A 61 20.72 22.30 -23.90
C LEU A 61 21.81 21.52 -24.64
N LEU A 62 22.02 20.24 -24.29
CA LEU A 62 22.99 19.38 -24.98
C LEU A 62 22.67 19.20 -26.47
N LEU A 63 21.40 19.17 -26.84
CA LEU A 63 20.98 19.04 -28.23
C LEU A 63 21.55 20.15 -29.13
N GLN A 64 21.81 21.34 -28.58
CA GLN A 64 22.36 22.48 -29.32
C GLN A 64 23.84 22.34 -29.67
N THR A 65 24.57 21.45 -28.99
CA THR A 65 26.04 21.36 -29.07
C THR A 65 26.55 20.04 -29.64
N VAL A 66 25.69 19.03 -29.77
CA VAL A 66 26.10 17.68 -30.19
C VAL A 66 26.05 17.47 -31.71
N ALA A 67 26.81 16.48 -32.18
CA ALA A 67 26.77 16.02 -33.56
C ALA A 67 25.39 15.47 -33.96
N THR A 68 25.07 15.55 -35.26
CA THR A 68 23.76 15.14 -35.82
C THR A 68 23.46 13.66 -35.60
N GLU A 69 24.47 12.80 -35.52
CA GLU A 69 24.31 11.37 -35.30
C GLU A 69 23.85 11.05 -33.86
N ILE A 70 24.20 11.90 -32.89
CA ILE A 70 23.83 11.77 -31.47
C ILE A 70 22.47 12.42 -31.21
N SER A 71 22.13 13.48 -31.94
CA SER A 71 20.91 14.27 -31.73
C SER A 71 19.63 13.41 -31.77
N LYS A 72 19.55 12.41 -32.65
CA LYS A 72 18.41 11.46 -32.73
C LYS A 72 18.14 10.73 -31.41
N PHE A 73 19.19 10.35 -30.68
CA PHE A 73 19.06 9.66 -29.40
C PHE A 73 18.62 10.61 -28.28
N ILE A 74 19.10 11.84 -28.30
CA ILE A 74 18.66 12.89 -27.38
C ILE A 74 17.17 13.19 -27.61
N HIS A 75 16.72 13.31 -28.87
CA HIS A 75 15.31 13.46 -29.19
C HIS A 75 14.46 12.31 -28.65
N HIS A 76 14.93 11.06 -28.77
CA HIS A 76 14.24 9.90 -28.19
C HIS A 76 14.16 9.97 -26.66
N ALA A 77 15.25 10.36 -25.99
CA ALA A 77 15.27 10.53 -24.54
C ALA A 77 14.30 11.64 -24.09
N ILE A 78 14.33 12.80 -24.75
CA ILE A 78 13.42 13.93 -24.46
C ILE A 78 11.95 13.53 -24.66
N SER A 79 11.63 12.83 -25.75
CA SER A 79 10.27 12.33 -26.01
C SER A 79 9.81 11.33 -24.94
N PHE A 80 10.71 10.43 -24.53
CA PHE A 80 10.43 9.49 -23.46
C PHE A 80 10.22 10.19 -22.11
N LEU A 81 11.09 11.13 -21.73
CA LEU A 81 10.94 11.93 -20.51
C LEU A 81 9.62 12.71 -20.52
N GLY A 82 9.22 13.28 -21.66
CA GLY A 82 7.93 13.97 -21.79
C GLY A 82 6.74 13.07 -21.42
N ARG A 83 6.75 11.79 -21.87
CA ARG A 83 5.73 10.81 -21.50
C ARG A 83 5.79 10.45 -20.01
N MET A 84 6.98 10.31 -19.44
CA MET A 84 7.14 10.00 -18.02
C MET A 84 6.71 11.18 -17.14
N ILE A 85 7.02 12.42 -17.52
CA ILE A 85 6.58 13.64 -16.85
C ILE A 85 5.04 13.72 -16.86
N GLU A 86 4.42 13.40 -17.99
CA GLU A 86 2.95 13.39 -18.08
C GLU A 86 2.32 12.30 -17.21
N HIS A 87 2.91 11.10 -17.19
CA HIS A 87 2.50 10.05 -16.24
C HIS A 87 2.62 10.54 -14.79
N VAL A 88 3.75 11.14 -14.41
CA VAL A 88 3.95 11.67 -13.05
C VAL A 88 2.93 12.76 -12.72
N ARG A 89 2.59 13.64 -13.66
CA ARG A 89 1.53 14.65 -13.46
C ARG A 89 0.20 13.99 -13.16
N LEU A 90 -0.17 12.95 -13.90
CA LEU A 90 -1.39 12.18 -13.63
C LEU A 90 -1.37 11.54 -12.24
N MET A 91 -0.21 11.04 -11.77
CA MET A 91 -0.09 10.49 -10.41
C MET A 91 -0.18 11.55 -9.31
N ILE A 92 0.17 12.81 -9.62
CA ILE A 92 0.00 13.95 -8.71
C ILE A 92 -1.46 14.41 -8.67
N THR A 93 -2.12 14.55 -9.83
CA THR A 93 -3.49 15.06 -9.91
C THR A 93 -4.55 14.01 -9.59
N HIS A 94 -4.26 12.75 -9.90
CA HIS A 94 -5.13 11.59 -9.71
C HIS A 94 -4.33 10.45 -9.07
N PRO A 95 -3.88 10.61 -7.81
CA PRO A 95 -3.14 9.55 -7.14
C PRO A 95 -3.99 8.28 -7.13
N PRO A 96 -3.43 7.11 -7.48
CA PRO A 96 -4.16 5.86 -7.41
C PRO A 96 -4.70 5.70 -5.99
N LEU A 97 -5.97 5.28 -5.88
CA LEU A 97 -6.54 4.99 -4.56
C LEU A 97 -5.61 4.02 -3.84
N PRO A 98 -5.28 4.27 -2.56
CA PRO A 98 -4.33 3.44 -1.83
C PRO A 98 -4.79 1.98 -1.88
N THR A 99 -4.02 1.13 -2.57
CA THR A 99 -4.38 -0.27 -2.81
C THR A 99 -4.26 -1.17 -1.59
N LYS A 100 -3.79 -0.66 -0.45
CA LYS A 100 -3.99 -1.25 0.88
C LYS A 100 -4.13 -0.11 1.87
N LYS A 101 -5.30 0.04 2.51
CA LYS A 101 -5.33 0.77 3.79
C LYS A 101 -4.39 0.02 4.72
N ASP A 102 -3.29 0.65 5.09
CA ASP A 102 -2.45 0.15 6.15
C ASP A 102 -3.29 0.13 7.44
N ASN A 103 -3.72 -1.06 7.85
CA ASN A 103 -4.46 -1.27 9.07
C ASN A 103 -3.55 -1.16 10.31
N SER A 104 -2.34 -0.59 10.22
CA SER A 104 -1.40 -0.38 11.34
C SER A 104 -2.05 0.27 12.56
N ALA A 105 -2.97 1.23 12.35
CA ALA A 105 -3.75 1.82 13.44
C ALA A 105 -4.67 0.79 14.11
N LEU A 106 -5.41 -0.01 13.35
CA LEU A 106 -6.29 -1.06 13.86
C LEU A 106 -5.51 -2.20 14.52
N ARG A 107 -4.34 -2.57 13.98
CA ARG A 107 -3.39 -3.52 14.58
C ARG A 107 -2.90 -3.02 15.92
N SER A 108 -2.50 -1.75 15.99
CA SER A 108 -2.08 -1.10 17.24
C SER A 108 -3.21 -1.06 18.26
N LEU A 109 -4.45 -0.82 17.82
CA LEU A 109 -5.64 -0.84 18.68
C LEU A 109 -5.94 -2.25 19.19
N ALA A 110 -5.82 -3.29 18.36
CA ALA A 110 -6.01 -4.68 18.78
C ALA A 110 -5.01 -5.09 19.87
N ILE A 111 -3.73 -4.71 19.72
CA ILE A 111 -2.68 -4.95 20.71
C ILE A 111 -2.98 -4.19 22.02
N LYS A 112 -3.25 -2.88 21.94
CA LYS A 112 -3.54 -2.03 23.12
C LYS A 112 -4.82 -2.48 23.84
N GLY A 113 -5.84 -2.88 23.08
CA GLY A 113 -7.12 -3.40 23.57
C GLY A 113 -7.06 -4.84 24.07
N LYS A 114 -5.91 -5.52 23.95
CA LYS A 114 -5.70 -6.93 24.33
C LYS A 114 -6.70 -7.88 23.65
N LEU A 115 -7.04 -7.62 22.39
CA LEU A 115 -7.91 -8.48 21.60
C LEU A 115 -7.15 -9.77 21.24
N SER A 116 -7.69 -10.92 21.65
CA SER A 116 -7.05 -12.22 21.43
C SER A 116 -7.58 -12.93 20.18
N LYS A 117 -6.85 -13.93 19.68
CA LYS A 117 -7.33 -14.79 18.60
C LYS A 117 -8.62 -15.54 18.99
N ALA A 118 -8.75 -15.92 20.26
CA ALA A 118 -9.96 -16.58 20.76
C ALA A 118 -11.18 -15.64 20.73
N ASP A 119 -10.98 -14.36 21.06
CA ASP A 119 -12.02 -13.33 20.98
C ASP A 119 -12.51 -13.14 19.53
N ILE A 120 -11.59 -13.15 18.56
CA ILE A 120 -11.93 -13.09 17.13
C ILE A 120 -12.70 -14.33 16.67
N VAL A 121 -12.31 -15.53 17.13
CA VAL A 121 -13.04 -16.77 16.81
C VAL A 121 -14.46 -16.72 17.36
N GLN A 122 -14.63 -16.25 18.60
CA GLN A 122 -15.93 -16.15 19.25
C GLN A 122 -16.81 -15.10 18.56
N LEU A 123 -16.25 -13.93 18.22
CA LEU A 123 -16.93 -12.86 17.49
C LEU A 123 -17.32 -13.27 16.07
N GLY A 124 -16.39 -13.89 15.33
CA GLY A 124 -16.66 -14.34 13.96
C GLY A 124 -17.75 -15.40 13.90
N ARG A 125 -17.79 -16.32 14.87
CA ARG A 125 -18.89 -17.29 15.00
C ARG A 125 -20.21 -16.61 15.33
N ALA A 126 -20.24 -15.69 16.28
CA ALA A 126 -21.47 -14.96 16.63
C ALA A 126 -22.03 -14.17 15.43
N ILE A 127 -21.17 -13.50 14.67
CA ILE A 127 -21.56 -12.76 13.45
C ILE A 127 -22.06 -13.73 12.38
N HIS A 128 -21.37 -14.85 12.17
CA HIS A 128 -21.81 -15.85 11.20
C HIS A 128 -23.21 -16.38 11.53
N GLU A 129 -23.43 -16.83 12.77
CA GLU A 129 -24.73 -17.33 13.21
C GLU A 129 -25.84 -16.28 13.13
N ALA A 130 -25.52 -15.01 13.41
CA ALA A 130 -26.50 -13.93 13.41
C ALA A 130 -26.85 -13.37 12.02
N ALA A 131 -25.88 -13.34 11.09
CA ALA A 131 -26.00 -12.58 9.84
C ALA A 131 -25.70 -13.38 8.56
N TYR A 132 -24.93 -14.47 8.65
CA TYR A 132 -24.48 -15.24 7.48
C TYR A 132 -24.94 -16.69 7.47
N ASN A 133 -25.73 -17.10 8.47
CA ASN A 133 -26.33 -18.43 8.50
C ASN A 133 -27.19 -18.64 7.24
N ASN A 134 -26.99 -19.78 6.56
CA ASN A 134 -27.62 -20.13 5.29
C ASN A 134 -27.29 -19.26 4.06
N THR A 135 -26.25 -18.41 4.11
CA THR A 135 -25.85 -17.56 2.96
C THR A 135 -24.81 -18.20 2.03
N GLY A 136 -24.30 -19.38 2.38
CA GLY A 136 -23.19 -20.04 1.68
C GLY A 136 -21.80 -19.52 2.09
N VAL A 137 -21.71 -18.41 2.82
CA VAL A 137 -20.47 -17.94 3.46
C VAL A 137 -20.11 -18.91 4.60
N SER A 138 -18.87 -19.38 4.63
CA SER A 138 -18.38 -20.24 5.70
C SER A 138 -18.03 -19.46 6.96
N ILE A 139 -18.12 -20.13 8.11
CA ILE A 139 -17.70 -19.57 9.40
C ILE A 139 -16.22 -19.14 9.34
N TYR A 140 -15.37 -19.92 8.66
CA TYR A 140 -13.96 -19.62 8.57
C TYR A 140 -13.66 -18.39 7.71
N GLU A 141 -14.41 -18.14 6.63
CA GLU A 141 -14.30 -16.90 5.86
C GLU A 141 -14.58 -15.66 6.72
N VAL A 142 -15.61 -15.72 7.57
CA VAL A 142 -15.91 -14.63 8.52
C VAL A 142 -14.78 -14.44 9.53
N ILE A 143 -14.29 -15.52 10.14
CA ILE A 143 -13.19 -15.46 11.13
C ILE A 143 -11.90 -14.94 10.51
N SER A 144 -11.50 -15.48 9.35
CA SER A 144 -10.26 -15.10 8.67
C SER A 144 -10.30 -13.66 8.17
N GLY A 145 -11.45 -13.18 7.67
CA GLY A 145 -11.66 -11.78 7.31
C GLY A 145 -11.51 -10.84 8.52
N LEU A 146 -12.12 -11.18 9.66
CA LEU A 146 -11.98 -10.41 10.90
C LEU A 146 -10.54 -10.43 11.44
N ALA A 147 -9.89 -11.60 11.41
CA ALA A 147 -8.49 -11.73 11.82
C ALA A 147 -7.59 -10.81 10.98
N ALA A 148 -7.72 -10.88 9.65
CA ALA A 148 -6.96 -10.04 8.74
C ALA A 148 -7.23 -8.54 8.96
N PHE A 149 -8.48 -8.17 9.26
CA PHE A 149 -8.86 -6.79 9.58
C PHE A 149 -8.09 -6.24 10.78
N PHE A 150 -7.92 -7.05 11.84
CA PHE A 150 -7.11 -6.71 13.02
C PHE A 150 -5.62 -7.04 12.87
N GLY A 151 -5.18 -7.49 11.69
CA GLY A 151 -3.81 -7.92 11.38
C GLY A 151 -3.32 -9.11 12.19
N MET A 152 -4.22 -10.04 12.47
CA MET A 152 -3.93 -11.36 13.03
C MET A 152 -4.06 -12.42 11.93
N GLU A 153 -3.34 -13.52 12.11
CA GLU A 153 -3.54 -14.74 11.33
C GLU A 153 -4.11 -15.83 12.22
N ILE A 154 -5.24 -16.40 11.79
CA ILE A 154 -5.94 -17.49 12.46
C ILE A 154 -6.13 -18.60 11.43
N SER A 155 -5.53 -19.76 11.67
CA SER A 155 -5.76 -20.93 10.83
C SER A 155 -7.11 -21.56 11.11
N GLU A 156 -7.66 -22.25 10.11
CA GLU A 156 -8.92 -22.98 10.25
C GLU A 156 -8.84 -24.02 11.38
N ALA A 157 -7.73 -24.77 11.44
CA ALA A 157 -7.46 -25.73 12.52
C ALA A 157 -7.48 -25.09 13.92
N TYR A 158 -6.93 -23.88 14.08
CA TYR A 158 -7.00 -23.13 15.33
C TYR A 158 -8.45 -22.72 15.65
N ALA A 159 -9.19 -22.21 14.65
CA ALA A 159 -10.59 -21.81 14.83
C ALA A 159 -11.51 -22.99 15.21
N HIS A 160 -11.22 -24.19 14.73
CA HIS A 160 -11.89 -25.42 15.15
C HIS A 160 -11.52 -25.82 16.58
N THR A 161 -10.23 -25.84 16.91
CA THR A 161 -9.74 -26.21 18.25
C THR A 161 -10.28 -25.25 19.30
N CYS A 162 -10.20 -23.94 19.05
CA CYS A 162 -10.74 -22.91 19.94
C CYS A 162 -12.23 -23.11 20.20
N TYR A 163 -13.01 -23.49 19.18
CA TYR A 163 -14.43 -23.78 19.36
C TYR A 163 -14.70 -25.09 20.10
N ALA A 164 -13.89 -26.12 19.86
CA ALA A 164 -13.95 -27.35 20.64
C ALA A 164 -13.71 -27.03 22.12
N ASP A 165 -12.66 -26.30 22.43
CA ASP A 165 -12.32 -25.88 23.80
C ASP A 165 -13.46 -25.08 24.44
N MET A 166 -14.07 -24.14 23.71
CA MET A 166 -15.22 -23.38 24.19
C MET A 166 -16.37 -24.29 24.65
N LYS A 167 -16.68 -25.35 23.89
CA LYS A 167 -17.76 -26.30 24.23
C LYS A 167 -17.49 -27.09 25.51
N TYR A 168 -16.23 -27.26 25.90
CA TYR A 168 -15.83 -28.00 27.10
C TYR A 168 -15.72 -27.13 28.36
N ARG A 169 -15.96 -25.81 28.26
CA ARG A 169 -15.97 -24.91 29.41
C ARG A 169 -17.32 -24.93 30.14
N SER A 170 -17.44 -24.20 31.24
CA SER A 170 -18.74 -23.97 31.88
C SER A 170 -19.64 -23.12 30.95
N LYS A 171 -20.96 -23.28 31.05
CA LYS A 171 -21.94 -22.57 30.18
C LYS A 171 -21.78 -21.04 30.17
N LYS A 172 -21.34 -20.47 31.29
CA LYS A 172 -21.02 -19.04 31.42
C LYS A 172 -19.86 -18.62 30.51
N SER A 173 -18.94 -19.54 30.21
CA SER A 173 -17.72 -19.29 29.44
C SER A 173 -17.87 -19.52 27.92
N TYR A 174 -19.02 -20.01 27.47
CA TYR A 174 -19.29 -20.23 26.03
C TYR A 174 -19.27 -18.94 25.21
N SER A 175 -19.63 -17.82 25.84
CA SER A 175 -19.83 -16.50 25.23
C SER A 175 -19.07 -15.37 25.95
N ASP A 176 -18.07 -15.68 26.80
CA ASP A 176 -17.39 -14.72 27.68
C ASP A 176 -17.06 -13.37 27.02
N PHE A 177 -16.46 -13.36 25.83
CA PHE A 177 -16.12 -12.12 25.13
C PHE A 177 -17.35 -11.36 24.65
N ILE A 178 -18.37 -12.07 24.14
CA ILE A 178 -19.63 -11.47 23.66
C ILE A 178 -20.42 -10.87 24.82
N ASP A 179 -20.51 -11.58 25.94
CA ASP A 179 -21.17 -11.08 27.14
C ASP A 179 -20.46 -9.83 27.67
N LYS A 180 -19.13 -9.88 27.76
CA LYS A 180 -18.33 -8.71 28.14
C LYS A 180 -18.51 -7.53 27.19
N LEU A 181 -18.50 -7.78 25.87
CA LEU A 181 -18.73 -6.74 24.85
C LEU A 181 -20.09 -6.07 25.05
N ARG A 182 -21.15 -6.88 25.20
CA ARG A 182 -22.52 -6.39 25.45
C ARG A 182 -22.56 -5.54 26.72
N ASP A 183 -22.11 -6.08 27.84
CA ASP A 183 -22.26 -5.45 29.15
C ASP A 183 -21.49 -4.13 29.23
N VAL A 184 -20.26 -4.08 28.70
CA VAL A 184 -19.45 -2.84 28.65
C VAL A 184 -20.10 -1.79 27.75
N PHE A 185 -20.67 -2.21 26.61
CA PHE A 185 -21.32 -1.30 25.68
C PHE A 185 -22.63 -0.72 26.25
N LEU A 186 -23.47 -1.55 26.85
CA LEU A 186 -24.69 -1.11 27.52
C LEU A 186 -24.39 -0.13 28.66
N ALA A 187 -23.42 -0.44 29.52
CA ALA A 187 -23.01 0.45 30.60
C ALA A 187 -22.47 1.80 30.08
N LYS A 188 -21.88 1.84 28.88
CA LYS A 188 -21.45 3.10 28.24
C LYS A 188 -22.65 3.93 27.77
N ILE A 189 -23.65 3.28 27.17
CA ILE A 189 -24.90 3.95 26.75
C ILE A 189 -25.60 4.55 27.98
N GLU A 190 -25.75 3.80 29.07
CA GLU A 190 -26.38 4.26 30.31
C GLU A 190 -25.70 5.51 30.86
N ARG A 191 -24.35 5.50 30.97
CA ARG A 191 -23.56 6.66 31.40
C ARG A 191 -23.74 7.88 30.49
N ASP A 192 -23.96 7.69 29.20
CA ASP A 192 -24.14 8.79 28.26
C ASP A 192 -25.55 9.39 28.34
N ILE A 193 -26.56 8.54 28.55
CA ILE A 193 -27.94 8.97 28.83
C ILE A 193 -27.98 9.82 30.11
N GLU A 194 -27.37 9.34 31.20
CA GLU A 194 -27.30 10.06 32.48
C GLU A 194 -26.58 11.41 32.39
N LYS A 195 -25.59 11.53 31.50
CA LYS A 195 -24.88 12.80 31.24
C LYS A 195 -25.69 13.77 30.40
N SER A 196 -26.51 13.28 29.48
CA SER A 196 -27.36 14.11 28.61
C SER A 196 -28.64 14.61 29.28
N GLY A 197 -29.04 14.00 30.40
CA GLY A 197 -30.17 14.42 31.23
C GLY A 197 -29.84 15.43 32.33
N LYS A 198 -28.58 15.90 32.40
CA LYS A 198 -28.12 17.01 33.26
C LYS A 198 -27.85 18.24 32.42
#